data_AF-A0A1K0GF56-F1
#
_entry.id   AF-A0A1K0GF56-F1
#
_cell.length_a   1.000
_cell.length_b   1.000
_cell.length_c   1.000
_cell.angle_alpha   90.00
_cell.angle_beta   90.00
_cell.angle_gamma   90.00
#
_symmetry.space_group_name_H-M   'P 1'
#
loop_
_entity.id
_entity.type
_entity.pdbx_description
1 polymer ?
#
loop_
_entity_poly.entity_id
_entity_poly.type
_entity_poly.pdbx_seq_one_letter_code
_entity_poly.pdbx_strand_id
1 'polypeptide(L)'
;PIGSPAVNCCVLSGGISVSSAIVTQVRENEFVIVGGYHSDNQKRMVCNTINLDDNKIEIVERMAPEWTPDIKHGKIWFGNDMGNGIIL
;
A
#
# COMPACT_ATOMS: atom_id res chain seq x y z
N PRO A 1 -6.25 -39.42 11.54
CA PRO A 1 -5.41 -38.21 11.46
C PRO A 1 -6.16 -37.09 10.73
N ILE A 2 -6.52 -36.03 11.45
CA ILE A 2 -7.09 -34.82 10.85
C ILE A 2 -5.95 -34.21 10.03
N GLY A 3 -6.11 -34.13 8.70
CA GLY A 3 -5.05 -33.80 7.76
C GLY A 3 -4.32 -32.47 8.05
N SER A 4 -3.12 -32.31 7.50
CA SER A 4 -2.34 -31.06 7.57
C SER A 4 -2.75 -30.06 6.49
N PRO A 5 -2.71 -28.74 6.74
CA PRO A 5 -2.98 -27.74 5.71
C PRO A 5 -1.94 -27.82 4.58
N ALA A 6 -2.40 -27.68 3.33
CA ALA A 6 -1.55 -27.53 2.15
C ALA A 6 -1.48 -26.05 1.76
N VAL A 7 -0.29 -25.56 1.42
CA VAL A 7 -0.04 -24.16 1.06
C VAL A 7 0.53 -24.12 -0.36
N ASN A 8 0.11 -23.13 -1.15
CA ASN A 8 0.63 -22.87 -2.49
C ASN A 8 1.08 -21.40 -2.62
N CYS A 9 2.05 -21.13 -3.47
CA CYS A 9 2.53 -19.78 -3.78
C CYS A 9 2.58 -19.58 -5.30
N CYS A 10 2.12 -18.42 -5.77
CA CYS A 10 2.14 -18.05 -7.17
C CYS A 10 2.69 -16.63 -7.33
N VAL A 11 3.49 -16.40 -8.36
CA VAL A 11 3.99 -15.07 -8.70
C VAL A 11 3.01 -14.39 -9.65
N LEU A 12 2.46 -13.26 -9.22
CA LEU A 12 1.63 -12.39 -10.06
C LEU A 12 2.50 -11.25 -10.61
N SER A 13 2.30 -10.87 -11.86
CA SER A 13 2.93 -9.69 -12.47
C SER A 13 2.16 -8.42 -12.12
N GLY A 14 2.77 -7.24 -12.33
CA GLY A 14 2.11 -5.94 -12.10
C GLY A 14 2.20 -5.40 -10.67
N GLY A 15 3.10 -5.95 -9.84
CA GLY A 15 3.42 -5.39 -8.52
C GLY A 15 4.13 -4.03 -8.59
N ILE A 16 4.27 -3.39 -7.43
CA ILE A 16 5.02 -2.13 -7.26
C ILE A 16 6.21 -2.33 -6.33
N SER A 17 7.30 -1.61 -6.58
CA SER A 17 8.46 -1.58 -5.67
C SER A 17 8.28 -0.49 -4.62
N VAL A 18 8.03 -0.91 -3.37
CA VAL A 18 7.87 -0.03 -2.21
C VAL A 18 8.23 -0.78 -0.92
N SER A 19 8.79 -0.06 0.05
CA SER A 19 8.99 -0.55 1.42
C SER A 19 8.33 0.38 2.44
N SER A 20 7.93 -0.19 3.59
CA SER A 20 7.36 0.55 4.74
C SER A 20 6.17 1.45 4.40
N ALA A 21 5.32 1.03 3.45
CA ALA A 21 4.10 1.74 3.12
C ALA A 21 3.00 1.51 4.16
N ILE A 22 2.05 2.43 4.23
CA ILE A 22 0.85 2.32 5.04
C ILE A 22 -0.28 1.86 4.12
N VAL A 23 -1.04 0.86 4.56
CA VAL A 23 -2.21 0.33 3.84
C VAL A 23 -3.43 0.54 4.69
N THR A 24 -4.46 1.18 4.14
CA THR A 24 -5.77 1.36 4.80
C THR A 24 -6.89 0.86 3.91
N GLN A 25 -7.92 0.26 4.51
CA GLN A 25 -9.11 -0.16 3.78
C GLN A 25 -10.09 1.01 3.67
N VAL A 26 -10.46 1.37 2.44
CA VAL A 26 -11.41 2.47 2.17
C VAL A 26 -12.82 1.98 1.86
N ARG A 27 -12.95 0.76 1.30
CA ARG A 27 -14.22 0.05 1.09
C ARG A 27 -13.99 -1.46 1.13
N GLU A 28 -15.08 -2.24 1.06
CA GLU A 28 -14.97 -3.68 0.84
C GLU A 28 -14.10 -3.96 -0.40
N ASN A 29 -13.08 -4.80 -0.22
CA ASN A 29 -12.11 -5.16 -1.25
C ASN A 29 -11.33 -3.99 -1.92
N GLU A 30 -11.45 -2.76 -1.41
CA GLU A 30 -10.74 -1.59 -1.92
C GLU A 30 -9.82 -1.03 -0.82
N PHE A 31 -8.51 -1.00 -1.11
CA PHE A 31 -7.48 -0.51 -0.20
C PHE A 31 -6.68 0.62 -0.84
N VAL A 32 -6.03 1.44 -0.03
CA VAL A 32 -5.12 2.47 -0.49
C VAL A 32 -3.75 2.27 0.14
N ILE A 33 -2.71 2.29 -0.70
CA ILE A 33 -1.31 2.37 -0.31
C ILE A 33 -0.89 3.84 -0.30
N VAL A 34 -0.37 4.30 0.83
CA VAL A 34 0.18 5.65 1.00
C VAL A 34 1.60 5.59 1.55
N GLY A 35 2.45 6.47 1.03
CA GLY A 35 3.80 6.70 1.55
C GLY A 35 4.75 5.53 1.34
N GLY A 36 5.68 5.36 2.29
CA GLY A 36 6.79 4.42 2.17
C GLY A 36 7.98 4.98 1.38
N TYR A 37 8.84 4.08 0.89
CA TYR A 37 10.09 4.45 0.22
C TYR A 37 10.23 3.70 -1.10
N HIS A 38 10.72 4.39 -2.13
CA HIS A 38 11.10 3.79 -3.41
C HIS A 38 12.54 3.27 -3.37
N SER A 39 13.40 3.98 -2.64
CA SER A 39 14.80 3.65 -2.35
C SER A 39 15.19 4.25 -0.99
N ASP A 40 16.37 3.90 -0.48
CA ASP A 40 16.88 4.38 0.83
C ASP A 40 16.95 5.91 0.95
N ASN A 41 17.01 6.63 -0.17
CA ASN A 41 17.11 8.08 -0.22
C ASN A 41 15.88 8.76 -0.86
N GLN A 42 14.83 8.02 -1.23
CA GLN A 42 13.68 8.56 -1.93
C GLN A 42 12.37 8.08 -1.31
N LYS A 43 11.65 9.01 -0.66
CA LYS A 43 10.27 8.78 -0.21
C LYS A 43 9.35 8.56 -1.41
N ARG A 44 8.38 7.68 -1.26
CA ARG A 44 7.33 7.44 -2.26
C ARG A 44 6.19 8.43 -2.09
N MET A 45 6.10 9.43 -2.97
CA MET A 45 5.06 10.47 -2.89
C MET A 45 3.75 10.11 -3.60
N VAL A 46 3.72 9.01 -4.36
CA VAL A 46 2.57 8.51 -5.12
C VAL A 46 1.68 7.64 -4.22
N CYS A 47 0.37 7.70 -4.41
CA CYS A 47 -0.58 6.81 -3.77
C CYS A 47 -1.15 5.80 -4.78
N ASN A 48 -1.53 4.62 -4.31
CA ASN A 48 -2.16 3.61 -5.16
C ASN A 48 -3.45 3.11 -4.53
N THR A 49 -4.44 2.79 -5.35
CA THR A 49 -5.57 1.96 -4.93
C THR A 49 -5.25 0.51 -5.29
N ILE A 50 -5.53 -0.40 -4.36
CA ILE A 50 -5.56 -1.84 -4.60
C ILE A 50 -7.04 -2.25 -4.67
N ASN A 51 -7.44 -2.81 -5.80
CA ASN A 51 -8.73 -3.48 -5.93
C ASN A 51 -8.50 -4.98 -5.84
N LEU A 52 -9.16 -5.63 -4.88
CA LEU A 52 -9.19 -7.07 -4.75
C LEU A 52 -10.47 -7.60 -5.42
N ASP A 53 -10.31 -8.67 -6.18
CA ASP A 53 -11.40 -9.49 -6.70
C ASP A 53 -11.05 -10.96 -6.40
N ASP A 54 -12.00 -11.87 -6.52
CA ASP A 54 -11.89 -13.27 -6.08
C ASP A 54 -10.61 -13.97 -6.58
N ASN A 55 -10.12 -13.58 -7.77
CA ASN A 55 -8.92 -14.16 -8.39
C ASN A 55 -7.92 -13.14 -8.93
N LYS A 56 -8.07 -11.84 -8.60
CA LYS A 56 -7.22 -10.78 -9.18
C LYS A 56 -6.86 -9.74 -8.12
N ILE A 57 -5.62 -9.27 -8.21
CA ILE A 57 -5.15 -8.06 -7.51
C ILE A 57 -4.82 -7.03 -8.59
N GLU A 58 -5.44 -5.86 -8.50
CA GLU A 58 -5.15 -4.75 -9.40
C GLU A 58 -4.65 -3.55 -8.62
N ILE A 59 -3.48 -3.03 -9.01
CA ILE A 59 -2.84 -1.87 -8.39
C ILE A 59 -2.87 -0.74 -9.41
N VAL A 60 -3.61 0.32 -9.09
CA VAL A 60 -3.73 1.52 -9.95
C VAL A 60 -3.19 2.74 -9.24
N GLU A 61 -2.55 3.63 -9.98
CA GLU A 61 -2.17 4.94 -9.45
C GLU A 61 -3.41 5.78 -9.14
N ARG A 62 -3.37 6.48 -8.01
CA ARG A 62 -4.42 7.36 -7.53
C ARG A 62 -3.83 8.75 -7.32
N MET A 63 -4.66 9.77 -7.48
CA MET A 63 -4.31 11.15 -7.12
C MET A 63 -3.80 11.21 -5.67
N ALA A 64 -2.53 11.57 -5.51
CA ALA A 64 -1.93 11.82 -4.21
C ALA A 64 -2.54 13.08 -3.58
N PRO A 65 -2.57 13.20 -2.25
CA PRO A 65 -2.96 14.44 -1.60
C PRO A 65 -1.94 15.54 -1.90
N GLU A 66 -2.36 16.79 -1.70
CA GLU A 66 -1.43 17.91 -1.69
C GLU A 66 -0.52 17.84 -0.46
N TRP A 67 0.67 17.26 -0.64
CA TRP A 67 1.66 17.18 0.42
C TRP A 67 2.19 18.57 0.78
N THR A 68 2.21 18.86 2.08
CA THR A 68 2.79 20.09 2.62
C THR A 68 4.30 20.15 2.34
N PRO A 69 4.92 21.34 2.35
CA PRO A 69 6.36 21.48 2.22
C PRO A 69 7.14 20.64 3.24
N ASP A 70 6.66 20.54 4.48
CA ASP A 70 7.34 19.75 5.52
C ASP A 70 7.37 18.26 5.20
N ILE A 71 6.28 17.70 4.66
CA ILE A 71 6.22 16.31 4.23
C ILE A 71 7.09 16.10 2.98
N LYS A 72 7.04 17.04 2.02
CA LYS A 72 7.84 16.97 0.78
C LYS A 72 9.34 16.96 1.09
N HIS A 73 9.81 17.88 1.94
CA HIS A 73 11.23 18.06 2.24
C HIS A 73 11.76 17.22 3.41
N GLY A 74 10.87 16.68 4.27
CA GLY A 74 11.27 15.78 5.36
C GLY A 74 12.01 14.55 4.83
N LYS A 75 13.08 14.11 5.50
CA LYS A 75 13.87 12.96 5.01
C LYS A 75 13.15 11.62 5.22
N ILE A 76 12.40 11.51 6.30
CA ILE A 76 11.72 10.29 6.72
C ILE A 76 10.26 10.59 7.05
N TRP A 77 9.44 9.55 7.00
CA TRP A 77 8.11 9.52 7.56
C TRP A 77 7.82 8.13 8.14
N PHE A 78 6.83 8.09 9.01
CA PHE A 78 6.26 6.88 9.57
C PHE A 78 4.82 7.21 9.95
N GLY A 79 4.01 6.17 10.08
CA GLY A 79 2.59 6.32 10.33
C GLY A 79 1.91 4.97 10.37
N ASN A 80 0.60 4.97 10.58
CA ASN A 80 -0.18 3.73 10.60
C ASN A 80 -1.63 3.98 10.16
N ASP A 81 -2.31 2.90 9.80
CA ASP A 81 -3.75 2.88 9.60
C ASP A 81 -4.47 3.08 10.95
N MET A 82 -5.40 4.04 10.97
CA MET A 82 -6.31 4.28 12.09
C MET A 82 -7.67 3.58 11.87
N GLY A 83 -7.85 2.91 10.74
CA GLY A 83 -9.10 2.31 10.30
C GLY A 83 -10.00 3.30 9.56
N ASN A 84 -11.05 2.76 8.92
CA ASN A 84 -12.04 3.54 8.18
C ASN A 84 -11.44 4.46 7.10
N GLY A 85 -10.34 4.05 6.45
CA GLY A 85 -9.68 4.84 5.42
C GLY A 85 -8.87 6.03 5.94
N ILE A 86 -8.58 6.10 7.25
CA ILE A 86 -7.84 7.21 7.88
C ILE A 86 -6.45 6.73 8.27
N ILE A 87 -5.42 7.56 8.02
CA ILE A 87 -4.04 7.29 8.41
C ILE A 87 -3.51 8.39 9.34
N LEU A 88 -2.60 8.02 10.24
CA LEU A 88 -1.82 8.93 11.10
C LEU A 88 -0.39 9.07 10.58
#